data_AF-A0AAW1L3M8-F1
#
_entry.id   AF-A0AAW1L3M8-F1
#
_cell.length_a   1.000
_cell.length_b   1.000
_cell.length_c   1.000
_cell.angle_alpha   90.00
_cell.angle_beta   90.00
_cell.angle_gamma   90.00
#
_symmetry.space_group_name_H-M   'P 1'
#
loop_
_entity.id
_entity.type
_entity.pdbx_description
1 polymer ?
#
loop_
_entity_poly.entity_id
_entity_poly.type
_entity_poly.pdbx_seq_one_letter_code
_entity_poly.pdbx_strand_id
1 'polypeptide(L)' 'MLNDEDTDTIGSDGDVAENETEETAPTHSEAFVAAETLMSWLEKQNESSPTQLILLKRIKDLAAKKTNPPS' A
#
# COMPACT_ATOMS: atom_id res chain seq x y z
N MET A 1 19.06 25.64 -52.02
CA MET A 1 20.12 25.97 -51.03
C MET A 1 19.52 26.90 -50.00
N LEU A 2 19.16 26.39 -48.83
CA LEU A 2 19.06 27.13 -47.58
C LEU A 2 19.44 26.16 -46.45
N ASN A 3 20.30 26.64 -45.55
CA ASN A 3 21.21 25.92 -44.66
C ASN A 3 20.58 25.35 -43.38
N ASP A 4 21.36 24.47 -42.74
CA ASP A 4 21.21 23.83 -41.43
C ASP A 4 21.14 24.78 -40.21
N GLU A 5 20.55 24.21 -39.14
CA GLU A 5 20.65 24.45 -37.68
C GLU A 5 20.41 25.86 -37.08
N ASP A 6 19.44 25.93 -36.16
CA ASP A 6 19.71 26.31 -34.78
C ASP A 6 18.60 25.80 -33.84
N THR A 7 19.06 25.15 -32.77
CA THR A 7 18.28 24.62 -31.67
C THR A 7 17.93 25.75 -30.70
N ASP A 8 16.74 25.75 -30.08
CA ASP A 8 16.62 26.14 -28.68
C ASP A 8 15.27 25.71 -28.08
N THR A 9 15.35 24.60 -27.35
CA THR A 9 14.81 24.39 -26.01
C THR A 9 14.04 25.57 -25.41
N ILE A 10 12.78 25.34 -25.03
CA ILE A 10 12.32 25.48 -23.65
C ILE A 10 11.09 24.57 -23.53
N GLY A 11 11.32 23.42 -22.90
CA GLY A 11 10.24 22.60 -22.37
C GLY A 11 9.45 23.48 -21.42
N SER A 12 8.18 23.69 -21.74
CA SER A 12 7.25 24.37 -20.84
C SER A 12 7.24 23.59 -19.53
N ASP A 13 7.80 24.23 -18.52
CA ASP A 13 7.93 23.82 -17.12
C ASP A 13 6.69 23.07 -16.65
N GLY A 14 6.74 21.76 -16.83
CA GLY A 14 5.74 20.80 -16.40
C GLY A 14 6.18 20.19 -15.09
N ASP A 15 6.49 21.03 -14.11
CA ASP A 15 6.75 20.59 -12.74
C ASP A 15 5.58 21.02 -11.85
N VAL A 16 4.38 20.55 -12.21
CA VAL A 16 3.46 20.16 -11.14
C VAL A 16 4.04 18.87 -10.61
N ALA A 17 4.97 19.01 -9.65
CA ALA A 17 5.42 17.93 -8.81
C ALA A 17 4.19 17.41 -8.06
N GLU A 18 3.44 16.54 -8.72
CA GLU A 18 2.68 15.50 -8.07
C GLU A 18 3.72 14.71 -7.30
N ASN A 19 3.89 15.12 -6.05
CA ASN A 19 4.57 14.37 -5.02
C ASN A 19 3.71 13.14 -4.74
N GLU A 20 3.58 12.26 -5.73
CA GLU A 20 3.25 10.86 -5.56
C GLU A 20 4.42 10.29 -4.76
N THR A 21 4.40 10.52 -3.45
CA THR A 21 5.10 9.63 -2.54
C THR A 21 4.59 8.25 -2.91
N GLU A 22 5.41 7.47 -3.61
CA GLU A 22 5.13 6.06 -3.86
C GLU A 22 4.88 5.44 -2.48
N GLU A 23 3.61 5.35 -2.07
CA GLU A 23 3.25 4.71 -0.82
C GLU A 23 3.56 3.23 -1.03
N THR A 24 4.76 2.84 -0.60
CA THR A 24 5.20 1.46 -0.67
C THR A 24 4.21 0.62 0.09
N ALA A 25 3.62 -0.36 -0.61
CA ALA A 25 2.66 -1.27 0.00
C ALA A 25 3.26 -1.91 1.28
N PRO A 26 2.46 -2.07 2.34
CA PRO A 26 2.95 -2.62 3.59
C PRO A 26 3.50 -4.03 3.39
N THR A 27 4.60 -4.33 4.08
CA THR A 27 5.14 -5.68 4.15
C THR A 27 4.14 -6.63 4.83
N HIS A 28 4.31 -7.93 4.64
CA HIS A 28 3.46 -8.93 5.29
C HIS A 28 3.50 -8.83 6.82
N SER A 29 4.67 -8.47 7.39
CA SER A 29 4.82 -8.26 8.83
C SER A 29 4.03 -7.04 9.29
N GLU A 30 4.11 -5.92 8.57
CA GLU A 30 3.35 -4.70 8.91
C GLU A 30 1.85 -4.93 8.78
N ALA A 31 1.40 -5.58 7.71
CA ALA A 31 0.01 -5.94 7.50
C ALA A 31 -0.51 -6.88 8.61
N PHE A 32 0.30 -7.85 9.05
CA PHE A 32 -0.04 -8.75 10.14
C PHE A 32 -0.19 -8.00 11.47
N VAL A 33 0.78 -7.16 11.84
CA VAL A 33 0.74 -6.37 13.09
C VAL A 33 -0.44 -5.40 13.10
N ALA A 34 -0.73 -4.75 11.98
CA ALA A 34 -1.89 -3.88 11.84
C ALA A 34 -3.21 -4.65 12.00
N ALA A 35 -3.31 -5.84 11.39
CA ALA A 35 -4.48 -6.70 11.53
C ALA A 35 -4.67 -7.20 12.97
N GLU A 36 -3.60 -7.56 13.69
CA GLU A 36 -3.67 -7.95 15.11
C GLU A 36 -4.11 -6.79 16.01
N THR A 37 -3.60 -5.60 15.75
CA THR A 37 -3.97 -4.38 16.48
C THR A 37 -5.44 -4.06 16.28
N LEU A 38 -5.91 -4.10 15.02
CA LEU A 38 -7.32 -3.90 14.69
C LEU A 38 -8.21 -4.96 15.34
N MET A 39 -7.80 -6.22 15.33
CA MET A 39 -8.57 -7.32 15.93
C MET A 39 -8.73 -7.12 17.44
N SER A 40 -7.65 -6.79 18.13
CA SER A 40 -7.65 -6.52 19.57
C SER A 40 -8.53 -5.33 19.96
N TRP A 41 -8.65 -4.34 19.07
CA TRP A 41 -9.55 -3.21 19.25
C TRP A 41 -11.00 -3.60 19.00
N LEU A 42 -11.28 -4.34 17.92
CA LEU A 42 -12.62 -4.74 17.51
C LEU A 42 -13.29 -5.69 18.51
N GLU A 43 -12.52 -6.58 19.15
CA GLU A 43 -13.01 -7.48 20.21
C GLU A 43 -13.55 -6.73 21.44
N LYS A 44 -13.13 -5.48 21.65
CA LYS A 44 -13.58 -4.63 22.76
C LYS A 44 -14.77 -3.74 22.39
N GLN A 45 -15.15 -3.68 21.11
CA GLN A 45 -16.26 -2.84 20.66
C GLN A 45 -17.58 -3.60 20.79
N ASN A 46 -18.58 -2.97 21.38
CA ASN A 46 -19.89 -3.57 21.60
C ASN A 46 -20.69 -3.73 20.28
N GLU A 47 -20.39 -2.92 19.26
CA GLU A 47 -21.00 -3.01 17.93
C GLU A 47 -20.31 -4.03 17.00
N SER A 48 -19.25 -4.69 17.47
CA SER A 48 -18.49 -5.64 16.66
C SER A 48 -19.32 -6.86 16.31
N SER A 49 -19.51 -7.11 15.01
CA SER A 49 -20.20 -8.30 14.52
C SER A 49 -19.25 -9.50 14.51
N PRO A 50 -19.69 -10.69 14.94
CA PRO A 50 -18.90 -11.93 14.80
C PRO A 50 -18.40 -12.16 13.37
N THR A 51 -19.16 -11.71 12.37
CA THR A 51 -18.77 -11.81 10.95
C THR A 51 -17.53 -10.97 10.63
N GLN A 52 -17.41 -9.78 11.20
CA GLN A 52 -16.26 -8.89 11.00
C GLN A 52 -14.99 -9.49 11.63
N LEU A 53 -15.11 -10.07 12.83
CA LEU A 53 -14.00 -10.76 13.49
C LEU A 53 -13.51 -11.97 12.69
N ILE A 54 -14.42 -12.77 12.14
CA ILE A 54 -14.06 -13.93 11.30
C ILE A 54 -13.36 -13.47 10.01
N LEU A 55 -13.85 -12.40 9.37
CA LEU A 55 -13.22 -11.85 8.17
C LEU A 55 -11.79 -11.36 8.47
N LEU A 56 -11.61 -10.62 9.57
CA LEU A 56 -10.30 -10.10 9.96
C LEU A 56 -9.31 -11.22 10.30
N LYS A 57 -9.79 -12.29 10.95
CA LYS A 57 -8.98 -13.49 11.21
C LYS A 57 -8.47 -14.12 9.90
N ARG A 58 -9.31 -14.21 8.87
CA ARG A 58 -8.88 -14.72 7.54
C ARG A 58 -7.82 -13.81 6.90
N ILE A 59 -7.97 -12.49 7.01
CA ILE A 59 -6.99 -11.52 6.50
C ILE A 59 -5.65 -11.69 7.22
N LYS A 60 -5.69 -11.87 8.55
CA LYS A 60 -4.49 -12.17 9.36
C LYS A 60 -3.79 -13.44 8.90
N ASP A 61 -4.55 -14.52 8.68
CA ASP A 61 -4.00 -15.79 8.20
C ASP A 61 -3.35 -15.65 6.81
N LEU A 62 -3.90 -14.80 5.94
CA LEU A 62 -3.31 -14.49 4.63
C LEU A 62 -1.98 -13.72 4.76
N ALA A 63 -1.94 -12.72 5.65
CA ALA A 63 -0.72 -11.97 5.93
C ALA A 63 0.38 -12.88 6.50
N ALA A 64 0.02 -13.87 7.31
CA ALA A 64 0.95 -14.86 7.86
C ALA A 64 1.41 -15.90 6.83
N LYS A 65 0.59 -16.32 5.86
CA LYS A 65 0.93 -17.44 4.96
C LYS A 65 2.11 -17.20 4.01
N LYS A 66 2.48 -15.95 3.71
CA LYS A 66 3.65 -15.65 2.87
C LYS A 66 4.98 -15.82 3.62
N THR A 67 4.98 -16.03 4.94
CA THR A 67 6.21 -16.19 5.73
C THR A 67 6.68 -17.64 5.88
N ASN A 68 5.94 -18.64 5.40
CA ASN A 68 6.38 -20.02 5.30
C ASN A 68 6.30 -20.50 3.84
N PRO A 69 7.39 -20.42 3.05
CA PRO A 69 7.46 -21.18 1.81
C PRO A 69 7.33 -22.68 2.13
N PRO A 70 6.61 -23.47 1.32
CA PRO A 70 6.59 -24.92 1.49
C PRO A 70 8.00 -25.47 1.30
N SER A 71 8.53 -26.12 2.35
CA SER A 71 9.80 -26.87 2.32
C SER A 71 9.76 -28.07 1.38
#